data_AF-A0A071M791-F1
#
_entry.id   AF-A0A071M791-F1
#
_cell.length_a   1.000
_cell.length_b   1.000
_cell.length_c   1.000
_cell.angle_alpha   90.00
_cell.angle_beta   90.00
_cell.angle_gamma   90.00
#
_symmetry.space_group_name_H-M   'P 1'
#
loop_
_entity.id
_entity.type
_entity.pdbx_description
1 polymer ?
#
loop_
_entity_poly.entity_id
_entity_poly.type
_entity_poly.pdbx_seq_one_letter_code
_entity_poly.pdbx_strand_id
1 'polypeptide(L)'
;MNLLEAMRVFVAVVEHGGLSGAAADLQLREAQVRDRLDSLERYLGCRLLLCREPGDVACTDAGDAFHVCCRRTLSAVEQATGAARPPQAPQARDGAHRPARCSDLPPPGATHASSHRLSP
;
A
#
# COMPACT_ATOMS: atom_id res chain seq x y z
N MET A 1 23.64 -0.60 2.88
CA MET A 1 22.52 0.34 3.10
C MET A 1 21.83 0.60 1.77
N ASN A 2 20.50 0.64 1.73
CA ASN A 2 19.75 1.18 0.60
C ASN A 2 19.40 2.64 0.90
N LEU A 3 20.04 3.59 0.21
CA LEU A 3 19.93 5.02 0.53
C LEU A 3 18.52 5.56 0.31
N LEU A 4 17.83 5.19 -0.79
CA LEU A 4 16.48 5.68 -1.06
C LEU A 4 15.46 5.18 -0.02
N GLU A 5 15.58 3.92 0.41
CA GLU A 5 14.75 3.41 1.51
C GLU A 5 15.05 4.16 2.81
N ALA A 6 16.32 4.38 3.13
CA ALA A 6 16.71 5.11 4.33
C ALA A 6 16.19 6.56 4.32
N MET A 7 16.22 7.23 3.17
CA MET A 7 15.65 8.57 2.99
C MET A 7 14.13 8.58 3.21
N ARG A 8 13.40 7.59 2.70
CA ARG A 8 11.94 7.45 2.94
C ARG A 8 11.64 7.24 4.41
N VAL A 9 12.39 6.37 5.08
CA VAL A 9 12.28 6.11 6.52
C VAL A 9 12.54 7.38 7.32
N PHE A 10 13.59 8.13 6.98
CA PHE A 10 13.90 9.40 7.63
C PHE A 10 12.79 10.42 7.47
N VAL A 11 12.28 10.64 6.25
CA VAL A 11 11.16 11.57 6.00
C VAL A 11 9.94 11.18 6.82
N ALA A 12 9.55 9.90 6.82
CA ALA A 12 8.41 9.43 7.61
C ALA A 12 8.61 9.69 9.12
N VAL A 13 9.81 9.48 9.67
CA VAL A 13 10.07 9.74 11.10
C VAL A 13 9.95 11.23 11.44
N VAL A 14 10.41 12.11 10.55
CA VAL A 14 10.28 13.56 10.72
C VAL A 14 8.83 14.00 10.62
N GLU A 15 8.07 13.48 9.65
CA GLU A 15 6.65 13.86 9.44
C GLU A 15 5.73 13.34 10.55
N HIS A 16 6.00 12.14 11.07
CA HIS A 16 5.22 11.55 12.18
C HIS A 16 5.73 11.97 13.57
N GLY A 17 6.88 12.64 13.67
CA GLY A 17 7.49 13.06 14.94
C GLY A 17 8.00 11.91 15.81
N GLY A 18 8.10 10.70 15.26
CA GLY A 18 8.44 9.52 16.05
C GLY A 18 8.60 8.24 15.23
N LEU A 19 9.28 7.26 15.84
CA LEU A 19 9.57 5.97 15.20
C LEU A 19 8.33 5.10 15.05
N SER A 20 7.42 5.17 16.02
CA SER A 20 6.20 4.35 16.03
C SER A 20 5.25 4.74 14.89
N GLY A 21 5.03 6.05 14.70
CA GLY A 21 4.21 6.55 13.59
C GLY A 21 4.78 6.19 12.22
N ALA A 22 6.10 6.38 12.04
CA ALA A 22 6.78 5.98 10.80
C ALA A 22 6.77 4.47 10.57
N ALA A 23 6.92 3.67 11.61
CA ALA A 23 6.85 2.21 11.53
C ALA A 23 5.46 1.74 11.09
N ALA A 24 4.40 2.34 11.65
CA ALA A 24 3.02 2.06 11.27
C ALA A 24 2.74 2.43 9.80
N ASP A 25 3.18 3.60 9.36
CA ASP A 25 2.98 4.11 8.00
C ASP A 25 3.74 3.26 6.95
N LEU A 26 4.99 2.90 7.25
CA LEU A 26 5.82 2.11 6.34
C LEU A 26 5.61 0.60 6.48
N GLN A 27 4.72 0.15 7.37
CA GLN A 27 4.48 -1.27 7.68
C GLN A 27 5.78 -2.02 8.09
N LEU A 28 6.65 -1.33 8.84
CA LEU A 28 7.93 -1.84 9.33
C LEU A 28 7.90 -2.02 10.85
N ARG A 29 8.87 -2.77 11.39
CA ARG A 29 9.08 -2.78 12.85
C ARG A 29 9.92 -1.58 13.27
N GLU A 30 9.68 -1.03 14.46
CA GLU A 30 10.45 0.11 15.00
C GLU A 30 11.96 -0.17 15.02
N ALA A 31 12.38 -1.40 15.35
CA ALA A 31 13.79 -1.80 15.30
C ALA A 31 14.39 -1.63 13.88
N GLN A 32 13.64 -1.98 12.83
CA GLN A 32 14.10 -1.82 11.46
C GLN A 32 14.13 -0.35 11.00
N VAL A 33 13.23 0.48 11.53
CA VAL A 33 13.24 1.93 11.31
C VAL A 33 14.50 2.53 11.95
N ARG A 34 14.77 2.16 13.22
CA ARG A 34 15.97 2.56 13.96
C ARG A 34 17.25 2.13 13.23
N ASP A 35 17.37 0.86 12.84
CA ASP A 35 18.57 0.34 12.17
C ASP A 35 18.87 1.08 10.85
N ARG A 36 17.82 1.44 10.09
CA ARG A 36 17.94 2.18 8.84
C ARG A 36 18.37 3.63 9.08
N LEU A 37 17.82 4.29 10.09
CA LEU A 37 18.25 5.63 10.51
C LEU A 37 19.70 5.63 10.99
N ASP A 38 20.06 4.70 11.88
CA ASP A 38 21.43 4.61 12.41
C ASP A 38 22.44 4.34 11.30
N SER A 39 22.07 3.57 10.29
CA SER A 39 22.90 3.32 9.11
C SER A 39 23.05 4.57 8.24
N LEU A 40 21.99 5.38 8.12
CA LEU A 40 22.00 6.64 7.39
C LEU A 40 22.86 7.71 8.08
N GLU A 41 22.70 7.88 9.39
CA GLU A 41 23.52 8.80 10.19
C GLU A 41 25.00 8.40 10.15
N ARG A 42 25.31 7.08 10.23
CA ARG A 42 26.67 6.57 10.04
C ARG A 42 27.22 6.86 8.65
N TYR A 43 26.40 6.76 7.61
CA TYR A 43 26.81 7.05 6.24
C TYR A 43 27.11 8.54 6.03
N LEU A 44 26.29 9.42 6.62
CA LEU A 44 26.45 10.87 6.50
C LEU A 44 27.52 11.43 7.45
N GLY A 45 27.87 10.69 8.51
CA GLY A 45 28.83 11.12 9.52
C GLY A 45 28.29 12.19 10.48
N CYS A 46 26.98 12.42 10.50
CA CYS A 46 26.31 13.37 11.39
C CYS A 46 25.00 12.79 11.92
N ARG A 47 24.56 13.32 13.08
CA ARG A 47 23.23 13.01 13.60
C ARG A 47 22.19 13.89 12.93
N LEU A 48 21.10 13.28 12.50
CA LEU A 48 19.97 13.98 11.90
C LEU A 48 18.88 14.21 12.94
N LEU A 49 18.71 13.26 13.87
CA LEU A 49 17.64 13.24 14.86
C LEU A 49 18.19 13.27 16.30
N LEU A 50 17.51 14.00 17.17
CA LEU A 50 17.74 14.05 18.61
C LEU A 50 16.56 13.40 19.34
N CYS A 51 16.87 12.46 20.23
CA CYS A 51 15.86 11.90 21.13
C CYS A 51 15.72 12.85 22.32
N ARG A 52 14.57 13.53 22.43
CA ARG A 52 14.31 14.41 23.58
C ARG A 52 13.73 13.63 24.76
N GLU A 53 12.82 12.71 24.45
CA GLU A 53 12.07 11.87 25.40
C GLU A 53 11.82 10.48 24.78
N PRO A 54 11.46 9.44 25.55
CA PRO A 54 11.14 8.13 25.01
C PRO A 54 9.87 8.18 24.14
N GLY A 55 10.04 8.53 22.87
CA GLY A 55 8.97 8.63 21.88
C GLY A 55 8.97 9.93 21.08
N ASP A 56 9.63 10.97 21.58
CA ASP A 56 9.65 12.29 20.94
C ASP A 56 11.00 12.54 20.24
N VAL A 57 10.92 12.84 18.94
CA VAL A 57 12.08 13.00 18.07
C VAL A 57 12.12 14.43 17.54
N ALA A 58 13.22 15.12 17.81
CA ALA A 58 13.48 16.45 17.28
C ALA A 58 14.50 16.40 16.14
N CYS A 59 14.27 17.16 15.07
CA CYS A 59 15.27 17.36 14.02
C CYS A 59 16.42 18.25 14.52
N THR A 60 17.62 17.95 14.05
CA THR A 60 18.77 18.86 14.10
C THR A 60 18.76 19.81 12.90
N ASP A 61 19.54 20.89 12.94
CA ASP A 61 19.74 21.78 11.78
C ASP A 61 20.19 21.01 10.52
N ALA A 62 21.08 20.02 10.71
CA ALA A 62 21.52 19.12 9.64
C ALA A 62 20.37 18.22 9.14
N GLY A 63 19.55 17.72 10.07
CA GLY A 63 18.33 16.97 9.79
C GLY A 63 17.33 17.75 8.95
N ASP A 64 17.08 19.01 9.27
CA ASP A 64 16.15 19.88 8.54
C ASP A 64 16.64 20.16 7.11
N ALA A 65 17.92 20.52 6.96
CA ALA A 65 18.53 20.72 5.65
C ALA A 65 18.47 19.44 4.80
N PHE A 66 18.76 18.29 5.42
CA PHE A 66 18.71 17.00 4.76
C PHE A 66 17.27 16.59 4.40
N HIS A 67 16.28 16.88 5.25
CA HIS A 67 14.87 16.61 5.00
C HIS A 67 14.34 17.30 3.74
N VAL A 68 14.67 18.59 3.56
CA VAL A 68 14.31 19.34 2.35
C VAL A 68 14.92 18.70 1.10
N CYS A 69 16.19 18.30 1.16
CA CYS A 69 16.85 17.59 0.07
C CYS A 69 16.19 16.24 -0.21
N CYS A 70 15.88 15.47 0.82
CA CYS A 70 15.22 14.17 0.71
C CYS A 70 13.89 14.24 -0.04
N ARG A 71 13.02 15.18 0.34
CA ARG A 71 11.72 15.36 -0.31
C ARG A 71 11.86 15.66 -1.80
N ARG A 72 12.83 16.52 -2.17
CA ARG A 72 13.11 16.83 -3.58
C ARG A 72 13.63 15.62 -4.34
N THR A 73 14.58 14.88 -3.78
CA THR A 73 15.14 13.68 -4.41
C THR A 73 14.08 12.60 -4.59
N LEU A 74 13.28 12.32 -3.57
CA LEU A 74 12.23 11.30 -3.64
C LEU A 74 11.16 11.67 -4.67
N SER A 75 10.77 12.95 -4.75
CA SER A 75 9.85 13.42 -5.79
C SER A 75 10.44 13.27 -7.20
N ALA A 76 11.73 13.59 -7.40
CA ALA A 76 12.39 13.41 -8.68
C ALA A 76 12.46 11.93 -9.10
N VAL A 77 12.73 11.04 -8.14
CA VAL A 77 12.70 9.58 -8.37
C VAL A 77 11.29 9.13 -8.76
N GLU A 78 10.27 9.57 -8.03
CA GLU A 78 8.87 9.23 -8.34
C GLU A 78 8.49 9.68 -9.76
N GLN A 79 8.80 10.91 -10.13
CA GLN A 79 8.59 11.43 -11.49
C GLN A 79 9.32 10.61 -12.55
N ALA A 80 10.60 10.28 -12.33
CA ALA A 80 11.37 9.46 -13.24
C ALA A 80 10.77 8.05 -13.40
N THR A 81 10.34 7.43 -12.30
CA THR A 81 9.68 6.11 -12.34
C THR A 81 8.31 6.16 -13.01
N GLY A 82 7.55 7.25 -12.84
CA GLY A 82 6.27 7.46 -13.50
C GLY A 82 6.43 7.63 -15.02
N ALA A 83 7.42 8.42 -15.46
CA ALA A 83 7.72 8.63 -16.87
C ALA A 83 8.20 7.35 -17.58
N ALA A 84 8.94 6.49 -16.87
CA ALA A 84 9.41 5.21 -17.39
C ALA A 84 8.31 4.13 -17.42
N ARG A 85 7.24 4.28 -16.63
CA ARG A 85 6.17 3.29 -16.56
C ARG A 85 5.34 3.37 -17.84
N PRO A 86 5.16 2.27 -18.59
CA PRO A 86 4.26 2.28 -19.72
C PRO A 86 2.84 2.64 -19.26
N PRO A 87 2.07 3.38 -20.08
CA PRO A 87 0.68 3.66 -19.77
C PRO A 87 -0.03 2.33 -19.53
N GLN A 88 -0.48 2.12 -18.29
CA GLN A 88 -1.24 0.92 -17.98
C GLN A 88 -2.56 1.05 -18.73
N ALA A 89 -2.77 0.20 -19.74
CA ALA A 89 -4.04 0.11 -20.43
C ALA A 89 -5.14 -0.04 -19.35
N PRO A 90 -6.24 0.73 -19.44
CA PRO A 90 -7.30 0.63 -18.46
C PRO A 90 -7.75 -0.82 -18.43
N GLN A 91 -7.56 -1.48 -17.28
CA GLN A 91 -8.10 -2.81 -17.06
C GLN A 91 -9.62 -2.65 -17.14
N ALA A 92 -10.17 -2.93 -18.33
CA ALA A 92 -11.57 -3.23 -18.50
C ALA A 92 -11.89 -4.29 -17.45
N ARG A 93 -12.65 -3.90 -16.43
CA ARG A 93 -13.23 -4.85 -15.49
C ARG A 93 -14.30 -5.61 -16.26
N ASP A 94 -13.86 -6.58 -17.06
CA ASP A 94 -14.68 -7.71 -17.47
C ASP A 94 -14.94 -8.55 -16.22
N GLY A 95 -15.94 -8.10 -15.48
CA GLY A 95 -16.54 -8.79 -14.35
C GLY A 95 -18.00 -9.12 -14.66
N ALA A 96 -18.25 -9.72 -15.82
CA ALA A 96 -19.47 -10.44 -16.07
C ALA A 96 -19.53 -11.69 -15.16
N HIS A 97 -20.11 -11.58 -13.96
CA HIS A 97 -20.76 -12.73 -13.31
C HIS A 97 -21.71 -12.33 -12.17
N ARG A 98 -23.00 -12.19 -12.49
CA ARG A 98 -24.06 -12.72 -11.61
C ARG A 98 -25.26 -13.12 -12.48
N PRO A 99 -25.45 -14.41 -12.83
CA PRO A 99 -26.74 -14.82 -13.34
C PRO A 99 -27.77 -14.62 -12.23
N ALA A 100 -28.83 -13.88 -12.54
CA ALA A 100 -30.04 -13.87 -11.75
C ALA A 100 -30.55 -15.32 -11.64
N ARG A 101 -30.81 -15.77 -10.42
CA ARG A 101 -31.53 -17.03 -10.19
C ARG A 101 -32.94 -16.85 -10.75
N CYS A 102 -33.19 -17.39 -11.93
CA CYS A 102 -34.54 -17.59 -12.43
C CYS A 102 -35.09 -18.84 -11.74
N SER A 103 -35.71 -18.64 -10.58
CA SER A 103 -36.50 -19.68 -9.93
C SER A 103 -37.94 -19.56 -10.42
N ASP A 104 -38.42 -20.67 -10.99
CA ASP A 104 -39.81 -21.12 -11.08
C ASP A 104 -40.78 -20.36 -12.00
N LEU A 105 -40.84 -20.80 -13.26
CA LEU A 105 -42.05 -20.75 -14.08
C LEU A 105 -42.37 -22.17 -14.60
N PRO A 106 -43.47 -22.81 -14.16
CA PRO A 106 -43.87 -24.11 -14.69
C PRO A 106 -44.48 -23.98 -16.11
N PRO A 107 -44.20 -24.91 -17.04
CA PRO A 107 -44.78 -24.88 -18.37
C PRO A 107 -46.27 -25.29 -18.35
N PRO A 108 -47.17 -24.60 -19.09
CA PRO A 108 -48.55 -25.02 -19.22
C PRO A 108 -48.69 -26.19 -20.22
N GLY A 109 -49.39 -27.24 -19.77
CA GLY A 109 -50.22 -28.09 -20.61
C GLY A 109 -49.52 -28.98 -21.65
N ALA A 110 -49.15 -30.19 -21.23
CA ALA A 110 -49.03 -31.32 -22.14
C ALA A 110 -49.96 -32.45 -21.66
N THR A 111 -51.20 -32.36 -22.12
CA THR A 111 -52.17 -33.45 -22.26
C THR A 111 -51.51 -34.63 -22.96
N HIS A 112 -51.69 -35.87 -22.47
CA HIS A 112 -51.92 -37.13 -23.21
C HIS A 112 -51.95 -38.24 -22.13
N ALA A 113 -53.11 -38.73 -21.66
CA ALA A 113 -54.08 -39.61 -22.32
C ALA A 113 -53.51 -40.98 -22.71
N SER A 114 -54.10 -42.03 -22.12
CA SER A 114 -54.00 -43.49 -22.42
C SER A 114 -53.08 -44.29 -21.49
N SER A 115 -53.40 -45.50 -21.03
CA SER A 115 -54.61 -46.33 -21.05
C SER A 115 -54.27 -47.53 -20.16
N HIS A 116 -55.13 -47.93 -19.23
CA HIS A 116 -55.23 -49.34 -18.83
C HIS A 116 -56.67 -49.68 -18.48
N ARG A 117 -57.18 -50.71 -19.16
CA ARG A 117 -58.56 -51.21 -19.18
C ARG A 117 -58.82 -52.27 -18.10
N LEU A 118 -60.11 -52.61 -17.97
CA LEU A 118 -60.76 -53.82 -17.40
C LEU A 118 -61.02 -53.78 -15.89
N SER A 119 -62.22 -54.11 -15.36
CA SER A 119 -63.36 -54.92 -15.85
C SER A 119 -64.65 -54.53 -15.08
N PRO A 120 -65.86 -54.96 -15.52
CA PRO A 120 -67.04 -55.04 -14.65
C PRO A 120 -66.95 -56.17 -13.61
#